data_AF-A0A645CP83-F1
#
_entry.id   AF-A0A645CP83-F1
#
_cell.length_a   1.000
_cell.length_b   1.000
_cell.length_c   1.000
_cell.angle_alpha   90.00
_cell.angle_beta   90.00
_cell.angle_gamma   90.00
#
_symmetry.space_group_name_H-M   'P 1'
#
loop_
_entity.id
_entity.type
_entity.pdbx_description
1 polymer ?
#
loop_
_entity_poly.entity_id
_entity_poly.type
_entity_poly.pdbx_seq_one_letter_code
_entity_poly.pdbx_strand_id
1 'polypeptide(L)'
;MNGIIENPKIDEVRKKYPEEFKLAMILADKLQEKFNIIVPLEEIGFITMFFAADGKEVQKRVTVILAMHGNSTATSMAEVVNELLNTNHVIGFDMPLSMKPEDALQGIEKIIVENHEGMGVLLMVDMGSLKFFNTIIRKNTGIEVVTVDMVTTSMVIEATRKAIMNKELQHIVKELNHGTKVIECKVKEEVKKSVIITACSTGEGTAQKLKEFIYKSFTGEKYEVINLGIKDEEKFQEAIEQLKKEANIKAVVSPFKITIPGITYIPMDKFFREFMDADFQDYISDESLLENIKIIYKDYLNLNDSEYMVNTLIQLITKVKYTFDIHLDSEKLNGLLMHWGALIQRLIEREETYKCKNLQTVLKRYGELFEVIRRGVMELEAKANITFSEEDIGNIIEILVNI
;
A
#
# COMPACT_ATOMS: atom_id res chain seq x y z
N MET A 1 -40.16 -26.93 -50.64
CA MET A 1 -38.76 -27.26 -51.00
C MET A 1 -38.02 -27.44 -49.68
N ASN A 2 -37.85 -28.68 -49.24
CA ASN A 2 -37.03 -28.95 -48.05
C ASN A 2 -35.59 -28.80 -48.49
N GLY A 3 -34.97 -27.67 -48.15
CA GLY A 3 -33.54 -27.48 -48.36
C GLY A 3 -32.82 -28.55 -47.55
N ILE A 4 -32.01 -29.36 -48.24
CA ILE A 4 -31.10 -30.30 -47.58
C ILE A 4 -30.18 -29.45 -46.72
N ILE A 5 -30.25 -29.63 -45.40
CA ILE A 5 -29.33 -28.97 -44.48
C ILE A 5 -28.01 -29.72 -44.61
N GLU A 6 -27.05 -29.15 -45.34
CA GLU A 6 -25.72 -29.73 -45.49
C GLU A 6 -24.81 -29.30 -44.34
N ASN A 7 -24.19 -30.27 -43.68
CA ASN A 7 -23.08 -30.02 -42.76
C ASN A 7 -21.77 -30.51 -43.41
N PRO A 8 -20.99 -29.63 -44.05
CA PRO A 8 -19.80 -30.03 -44.81
C PRO A 8 -18.65 -30.55 -43.92
N LYS A 9 -18.78 -30.48 -42.59
CA LYS A 9 -17.74 -30.86 -41.62
C LYS A 9 -18.18 -31.95 -40.66
N ILE A 10 -19.23 -32.71 -40.97
CA ILE A 10 -19.79 -33.68 -40.03
C ILE A 10 -18.78 -34.72 -39.55
N ASP A 11 -17.91 -35.20 -40.43
CA ASP A 11 -16.87 -36.16 -40.05
C ASP A 11 -15.83 -35.56 -39.10
N GLU A 12 -15.54 -34.27 -39.22
CA GLU A 12 -14.67 -33.54 -38.30
C GLU A 12 -15.36 -33.36 -36.94
N VAL A 13 -16.63 -32.95 -36.93
CA VAL A 13 -17.44 -32.78 -35.71
C VAL A 13 -17.55 -34.08 -34.93
N ARG A 14 -17.87 -35.19 -35.61
CA ARG A 14 -17.98 -36.53 -35.02
C ARG A 14 -16.67 -37.02 -34.41
N LYS A 15 -15.53 -36.76 -35.07
CA LYS A 15 -14.21 -37.11 -34.53
C LYS A 15 -13.81 -36.24 -33.34
N LYS A 16 -14.18 -34.96 -33.36
CA LYS A 16 -13.77 -33.99 -32.34
C LYS A 16 -14.62 -34.06 -31.06
N TYR A 17 -15.91 -34.39 -31.17
CA TYR A 17 -16.88 -34.39 -30.07
C TYR A 17 -17.67 -35.72 -30.01
N PRO A 18 -17.01 -36.87 -29.75
CA PRO A 18 -17.64 -38.18 -29.88
C PRO A 18 -18.75 -38.43 -28.84
N GLU A 19 -18.62 -37.91 -27.62
CA GLU A 19 -19.62 -38.09 -26.55
C GLU A 19 -20.86 -37.21 -26.79
N GLU A 20 -20.67 -35.96 -27.20
CA GLU A 20 -21.75 -35.05 -27.58
C GLU A 20 -22.48 -35.56 -28.83
N PHE A 21 -21.74 -36.15 -29.77
CA PHE A 21 -22.32 -36.77 -30.97
C PHE A 21 -23.20 -37.96 -30.59
N LYS A 22 -22.75 -38.78 -29.65
CA LYS A 22 -23.55 -39.88 -29.10
C LYS A 22 -24.81 -39.37 -28.40
N LEU A 23 -24.72 -38.27 -27.65
CA LEU A 23 -25.89 -37.64 -27.02
C LEU A 23 -26.87 -37.07 -28.05
N ALA A 24 -26.37 -36.43 -29.11
CA ALA A 24 -27.17 -35.94 -30.23
C ALA A 24 -27.92 -37.06 -30.95
N MET A 25 -27.27 -38.22 -31.14
CA MET A 25 -27.93 -39.42 -31.66
C MET A 25 -29.04 -39.91 -30.74
N ILE A 26 -28.81 -40.00 -29.43
CA ILE A 26 -29.85 -40.39 -28.46
C ILE A 26 -31.04 -39.42 -28.49
N LEU A 27 -30.78 -38.11 -28.64
CA LEU A 27 -31.86 -37.13 -28.81
C LEU A 27 -32.61 -37.35 -30.12
N ALA A 28 -31.91 -37.58 -31.23
CA ALA A 28 -32.52 -37.87 -32.52
C ALA A 28 -33.45 -39.10 -32.46
N ASP A 29 -33.01 -40.19 -31.80
CA ASP A 29 -33.82 -41.38 -31.60
C ASP A 29 -35.10 -41.06 -30.81
N LYS A 30 -35.00 -40.28 -29.72
CA LYS A 30 -36.16 -39.86 -28.93
C LYS A 30 -37.13 -38.95 -29.70
N LEU A 31 -36.60 -38.08 -30.57
CA LEU A 31 -37.41 -37.23 -31.44
C LEU A 31 -38.16 -38.08 -32.47
N GLN A 32 -37.48 -39.10 -33.02
CA GLN A 32 -38.09 -40.06 -33.92
C GLN A 32 -39.22 -40.85 -33.24
N GLU A 33 -39.01 -41.36 -32.02
CA GLU A 33 -40.05 -42.08 -31.27
C GLU A 33 -41.27 -41.21 -30.96
N LYS A 34 -41.05 -39.94 -30.58
CA LYS A 34 -42.13 -39.05 -30.11
C LYS A 34 -42.90 -38.39 -31.25
N PHE A 35 -42.21 -38.01 -32.32
CA PHE A 35 -42.76 -37.16 -33.38
C PHE A 35 -42.75 -37.86 -34.75
N ASN A 36 -42.23 -39.09 -34.85
CA ASN A 36 -42.17 -39.88 -36.08
C ASN A 36 -41.43 -39.15 -37.23
N ILE A 37 -40.36 -38.44 -36.89
CA ILE A 37 -39.47 -37.70 -37.81
C ILE A 37 -38.09 -38.35 -37.81
N ILE A 38 -37.51 -38.51 -39.00
CA ILE A 38 -36.14 -38.99 -39.16
C ILE A 38 -35.24 -37.75 -39.16
N VAL A 39 -34.31 -37.67 -38.22
CA VAL A 39 -33.33 -36.58 -38.15
C VAL A 39 -32.12 -36.96 -39.03
N PRO A 40 -31.82 -36.20 -40.10
CA PRO A 40 -30.66 -36.46 -40.95
C PRO A 40 -29.34 -36.40 -40.17
N LEU A 41 -28.33 -37.11 -40.65
CA LEU A 41 -27.02 -37.16 -40.01
C LEU A 41 -26.42 -35.75 -39.89
N GLU A 42 -26.59 -34.92 -40.91
CA GLU A 42 -26.13 -33.53 -40.98
C GLU A 42 -26.70 -32.67 -39.85
N GLU A 43 -27.99 -32.84 -39.54
CA GLU A 43 -28.67 -32.17 -38.43
C GLU A 43 -28.21 -32.70 -37.07
N ILE A 44 -27.95 -34.01 -36.94
CA ILE A 44 -27.28 -34.57 -35.76
C ILE A 44 -25.91 -33.91 -35.57
N GLY A 45 -25.19 -33.64 -36.66
CA GLY A 45 -23.95 -32.87 -36.64
C GLY A 45 -24.14 -31.45 -36.07
N PHE A 46 -25.21 -30.75 -36.43
CA PHE A 46 -25.52 -29.43 -35.86
C PHE A 46 -25.94 -29.49 -34.39
N ILE A 47 -26.79 -30.45 -34.00
CA ILE A 47 -27.18 -30.69 -32.60
C ILE A 47 -25.92 -31.00 -31.76
N THR A 48 -25.01 -31.79 -32.30
CA THR A 48 -23.71 -32.07 -31.68
C THR A 48 -22.92 -30.79 -31.45
N MET A 49 -22.88 -29.87 -32.41
CA MET A 49 -22.20 -28.58 -32.23
C MET A 49 -22.86 -27.73 -31.13
N PHE A 50 -24.19 -27.78 -30.97
CA PHE A 50 -24.86 -27.11 -29.85
C PHE A 50 -24.51 -27.74 -28.50
N PHE A 51 -24.49 -29.07 -28.43
CA PHE A 51 -24.07 -29.79 -27.22
C PHE A 51 -22.59 -29.60 -26.90
N ALA A 52 -21.74 -29.51 -27.91
CA ALA A 52 -20.32 -29.22 -27.76
C ALA A 52 -20.07 -27.75 -27.37
N ALA A 53 -20.94 -26.82 -27.79
CA ALA A 53 -20.90 -25.44 -27.33
C ALA A 53 -21.26 -25.31 -25.84
N ASP A 54 -22.11 -26.22 -25.35
CA ASP A 54 -22.49 -26.37 -23.93
C ASP A 54 -21.63 -27.41 -23.19
N GLY A 55 -20.60 -27.94 -23.88
CA GLY A 55 -19.72 -28.99 -23.40
C GLY A 55 -19.01 -28.52 -22.14
N LYS A 56 -19.10 -29.36 -21.10
CA LYS A 56 -18.54 -29.21 -19.75
C LYS A 56 -17.00 -29.13 -19.74
N GLU A 57 -16.40 -28.22 -20.47
CA GLU A 57 -15.26 -27.55 -19.88
C GLU A 57 -15.83 -26.80 -18.67
N VAL A 58 -15.21 -26.95 -17.50
CA VAL A 58 -15.44 -25.99 -16.41
C VAL A 58 -15.06 -24.66 -17.03
N GLN A 59 -16.07 -23.92 -17.51
CA GLN A 59 -15.83 -22.69 -18.25
C GLN A 59 -15.12 -21.80 -17.27
N LYS A 60 -13.82 -21.63 -17.53
CA LYS A 60 -13.03 -20.81 -16.65
C LYS A 60 -13.58 -19.40 -16.79
N ARG A 61 -13.77 -18.74 -15.67
CA ARG A 61 -14.34 -17.40 -15.60
C ARG A 61 -13.55 -16.56 -14.63
N VAL A 62 -13.73 -15.26 -14.77
CA VAL A 62 -13.21 -14.29 -13.81
C VAL A 62 -14.18 -14.26 -12.63
N THR A 63 -13.72 -14.60 -11.43
CA THR A 63 -14.53 -14.46 -10.22
C THR A 63 -14.64 -12.97 -9.88
N VAL A 64 -15.85 -12.46 -9.62
CA VAL A 64 -16.08 -11.05 -9.26
C VAL A 64 -16.37 -10.97 -7.76
N ILE A 65 -15.52 -10.26 -7.02
CA ILE A 65 -15.68 -10.06 -5.58
C ILE A 65 -15.82 -8.58 -5.32
N LEU A 66 -16.86 -8.20 -4.60
CA LEU A 66 -17.08 -6.85 -4.13
C LEU A 66 -16.68 -6.78 -2.65
N ALA A 67 -15.74 -5.92 -2.28
CA ALA A 67 -15.35 -5.70 -0.89
C ALA A 67 -15.48 -4.21 -0.53
N MET A 68 -16.29 -3.88 0.47
CA MET A 68 -16.59 -2.49 0.82
C MET A 68 -16.67 -2.30 2.33
N HIS A 69 -16.37 -1.09 2.78
CA HIS A 69 -16.58 -0.68 4.16
C HIS A 69 -18.08 -0.62 4.48
N GLY A 70 -18.41 -0.85 5.75
CA GLY A 70 -19.78 -0.90 6.24
C GLY A 70 -20.25 -2.32 6.49
N ASN A 71 -21.51 -2.45 6.94
CA ASN A 71 -22.04 -3.74 7.40
C ASN A 71 -22.80 -4.52 6.33
N SER A 72 -23.15 -3.88 5.20
CA SER A 72 -24.01 -4.46 4.17
C SER A 72 -23.84 -3.84 2.78
N THR A 73 -22.81 -3.01 2.56
CA THR A 73 -22.65 -2.25 1.32
C THR A 73 -22.29 -3.18 0.16
N ALA A 74 -21.34 -4.09 0.38
CA ALA A 74 -20.89 -5.02 -0.64
C ALA A 74 -21.92 -6.11 -0.89
N THR A 75 -22.48 -6.70 0.17
CA THR A 75 -23.49 -7.75 0.04
C THR A 75 -24.77 -7.25 -0.62
N SER A 76 -25.27 -6.07 -0.24
CA SER A 76 -26.46 -5.48 -0.86
C SER A 76 -26.25 -5.17 -2.34
N MET A 77 -25.09 -4.61 -2.70
CA MET A 77 -24.79 -4.33 -4.11
C MET A 77 -24.63 -5.63 -4.93
N ALA A 78 -23.99 -6.65 -4.36
CA ALA A 78 -23.85 -7.97 -4.99
C ALA A 78 -25.22 -8.63 -5.23
N GLU A 79 -26.13 -8.59 -4.25
CA GLU A 79 -27.49 -9.11 -4.35
C GLU A 79 -28.26 -8.46 -5.51
N VAL A 80 -28.25 -7.12 -5.59
CA VAL A 80 -28.90 -6.37 -6.67
C VAL A 80 -28.34 -6.76 -8.04
N VAL A 81 -27.02 -6.87 -8.20
CA VAL A 81 -26.42 -7.26 -9.50
C VAL A 81 -26.76 -8.69 -9.87
N ASN A 82 -26.69 -9.61 -8.91
CA ASN A 82 -27.01 -11.02 -9.10
C ASN A 82 -28.48 -11.20 -9.52
N GLU A 83 -29.41 -10.49 -8.89
CA GLU A 83 -30.83 -10.52 -9.26
C GLU A 83 -31.08 -9.95 -10.67
N LEU A 84 -30.47 -8.80 -11.00
CA LEU A 84 -30.61 -8.17 -12.32
C LEU A 84 -30.07 -9.03 -13.47
N LEU A 85 -29.01 -9.80 -13.23
CA LEU A 85 -28.38 -10.67 -14.23
C LEU A 85 -28.83 -12.13 -14.13
N ASN A 86 -29.76 -12.45 -13.21
CA ASN A 86 -30.24 -13.80 -12.91
C ASN A 86 -29.08 -14.80 -12.73
N THR A 87 -28.15 -14.46 -11.84
CA THR A 87 -26.90 -15.19 -11.58
C THR A 87 -26.53 -15.11 -10.10
N ASN A 88 -25.55 -15.90 -9.65
CA ASN A 88 -24.96 -15.82 -8.31
C ASN A 88 -23.44 -15.57 -8.39
N HIS A 89 -23.00 -14.87 -9.45
CA HIS A 89 -21.58 -14.75 -9.81
C HIS A 89 -20.80 -13.73 -8.97
N VAL A 90 -21.49 -12.71 -8.43
CA VAL A 90 -20.86 -11.68 -7.59
C VAL A 90 -20.91 -12.10 -6.13
N ILE A 91 -19.76 -12.03 -5.45
CA ILE A 91 -19.66 -12.32 -4.01
C ILE A 91 -19.36 -11.02 -3.27
N GLY A 92 -20.20 -10.66 -2.29
CA GLY A 92 -20.01 -9.49 -1.44
C GLY A 92 -19.25 -9.83 -0.15
N PHE A 93 -18.32 -8.95 0.25
CA PHE A 93 -17.61 -8.98 1.51
C PHE A 93 -17.70 -7.62 2.20
N ASP A 94 -18.41 -7.58 3.34
CA ASP A 94 -18.57 -6.36 4.12
C ASP A 94 -17.46 -6.24 5.16
N MET A 95 -16.88 -5.04 5.26
CA MET A 95 -15.87 -4.69 6.25
C MET A 95 -16.44 -3.66 7.24
N PRO A 96 -17.05 -4.10 8.36
CA PRO A 96 -17.44 -3.21 9.45
C PRO A 96 -16.27 -2.35 9.92
N LEU A 97 -16.52 -1.13 10.37
CA LEU A 97 -15.46 -0.22 10.85
C LEU A 97 -14.69 -0.76 12.07
N SER A 98 -15.24 -1.74 12.78
CA SER A 98 -14.57 -2.46 13.88
C SER A 98 -13.64 -3.58 13.41
N MET A 99 -13.71 -3.99 12.14
CA MET A 99 -12.88 -5.04 11.57
C MET A 99 -11.50 -4.49 11.20
N LYS A 100 -10.45 -5.22 11.59
CA LYS A 100 -9.08 -4.84 11.23
C LYS A 100 -8.78 -5.21 9.77
N PRO A 101 -7.91 -4.45 9.07
CA PRO A 101 -7.52 -4.76 7.69
C PRO A 101 -6.95 -6.17 7.51
N GLU A 102 -6.23 -6.70 8.50
CA GLU A 102 -5.64 -8.04 8.45
C GLU A 102 -6.73 -9.12 8.44
N ASP A 103 -7.79 -8.94 9.23
CA ASP A 103 -8.92 -9.87 9.30
C ASP A 103 -9.72 -9.83 7.98
N ALA A 104 -9.91 -8.62 7.43
CA ALA A 104 -10.55 -8.43 6.13
C ALA A 104 -9.78 -9.12 4.99
N LEU A 105 -8.44 -8.98 4.98
CA LEU A 105 -7.57 -9.63 4.01
C LEU A 105 -7.73 -11.16 4.05
N GLN A 106 -7.65 -11.76 5.24
CA GLN A 106 -7.81 -13.21 5.40
C GLN A 106 -9.21 -13.70 4.96
N GLY A 107 -10.25 -12.94 5.29
CA GLY A 107 -11.62 -13.22 4.84
C GLY A 107 -11.74 -13.24 3.33
N ILE A 108 -11.17 -12.23 2.65
CA ILE A 108 -11.18 -12.12 1.19
C ILE A 108 -10.34 -13.23 0.55
N GLU A 109 -9.16 -13.56 1.10
CA GLU A 109 -8.32 -14.67 0.61
C GLU A 109 -9.06 -16.00 0.64
N LYS A 110 -9.76 -16.28 1.74
CA LYS A 110 -10.57 -17.49 1.88
C LYS A 110 -11.66 -17.56 0.81
N ILE A 111 -12.41 -16.47 0.60
CA ILE A 111 -13.44 -16.40 -0.44
C ILE A 111 -12.84 -16.63 -1.82
N ILE A 112 -11.68 -16.03 -2.11
CA ILE A 112 -11.00 -16.18 -3.39
C ILE A 112 -10.61 -17.63 -3.64
N VAL A 113 -9.98 -18.29 -2.67
CA VAL A 113 -9.53 -19.68 -2.82
C VAL A 113 -10.72 -20.63 -3.01
N GLU A 114 -11.83 -20.40 -2.29
CA GLU A 114 -13.04 -21.23 -2.37
C GLU A 114 -13.83 -21.05 -3.68
N ASN A 115 -13.76 -19.86 -4.30
CA ASN A 115 -14.63 -19.49 -5.43
C ASN A 115 -13.87 -19.16 -6.73
N HIS A 116 -12.57 -19.44 -6.80
CA HIS A 116 -11.77 -19.16 -7.98
C HIS A 116 -12.15 -20.08 -9.15
N GLU A 117 -12.54 -19.48 -10.28
CA GLU A 117 -12.98 -20.21 -11.48
C GLU A 117 -11.92 -20.26 -12.59
N GLY A 118 -10.65 -20.05 -12.29
CA GLY A 118 -9.56 -20.34 -13.23
C GLY A 118 -9.15 -19.24 -14.21
N MET A 119 -9.87 -18.12 -14.34
CA MET A 119 -9.39 -16.93 -15.11
C MET A 119 -8.98 -15.73 -14.25
N GLY A 120 -8.74 -15.98 -12.96
CA GLY A 120 -8.35 -14.95 -12.00
C GLY A 120 -9.56 -14.32 -11.29
N VAL A 121 -9.29 -13.27 -10.53
CA VAL A 121 -10.28 -12.58 -9.71
C VAL A 121 -10.25 -11.09 -10.00
N LEU A 122 -11.43 -10.51 -10.20
CA LEU A 122 -11.64 -9.07 -10.19
C LEU A 122 -12.13 -8.65 -8.81
N LEU A 123 -11.26 -7.99 -8.05
CA LEU A 123 -11.57 -7.45 -6.73
C LEU A 123 -12.05 -6.00 -6.87
N MET A 124 -13.33 -5.78 -6.69
CA MET A 124 -13.98 -4.48 -6.82
C MET A 124 -14.15 -3.86 -5.43
N VAL A 125 -13.62 -2.65 -5.21
CA VAL A 125 -13.55 -2.04 -3.88
C VAL A 125 -14.04 -0.59 -3.87
N ASP A 126 -14.39 -0.09 -2.69
CA ASP A 126 -14.73 1.31 -2.47
C ASP A 126 -13.48 2.20 -2.34
N MET A 127 -12.70 2.01 -1.27
CA MET A 127 -11.64 2.92 -0.82
C MET A 127 -10.62 2.23 0.11
N GLY A 128 -9.67 3.02 0.63
CA GLY A 128 -8.80 2.61 1.73
C GLY A 128 -7.74 1.55 1.38
N SER A 129 -7.41 0.71 2.36
CA SER A 129 -6.37 -0.33 2.27
C SER A 129 -6.73 -1.48 1.33
N LEU A 130 -8.03 -1.72 1.09
CA LEU A 130 -8.56 -2.77 0.21
C LEU A 130 -7.99 -2.68 -1.22
N LYS A 131 -7.65 -1.46 -1.66
CA LYS A 131 -7.03 -1.19 -2.97
C LYS A 131 -5.73 -1.96 -3.21
N PHE A 132 -5.01 -2.28 -2.12
CA PHE A 132 -3.68 -2.88 -2.18
C PHE A 132 -3.68 -4.39 -1.92
N PHE A 133 -4.84 -4.97 -1.61
CA PHE A 133 -4.94 -6.37 -1.21
C PHE A 133 -4.61 -7.32 -2.37
N ASN A 134 -4.87 -6.95 -3.63
CA ASN A 134 -4.54 -7.79 -4.78
C ASN A 134 -3.11 -8.34 -4.77
N THR A 135 -2.14 -7.51 -4.39
CA THR A 135 -0.72 -7.88 -4.45
C THR A 135 -0.39 -8.90 -3.37
N ILE A 136 -0.96 -8.72 -2.18
CA ILE A 136 -0.76 -9.61 -1.03
C ILE A 136 -1.48 -10.94 -1.29
N ILE A 137 -2.75 -10.89 -1.68
CA ILE A 137 -3.56 -12.05 -2.02
C ILE A 137 -2.91 -12.88 -3.12
N ARG A 138 -2.44 -12.23 -4.20
CA ARG A 138 -1.76 -12.92 -5.30
C ARG A 138 -0.50 -13.63 -4.84
N LYS A 139 0.27 -13.02 -3.93
CA LYS A 139 1.48 -13.64 -3.36
C LYS A 139 1.13 -14.84 -2.48
N ASN A 140 0.08 -14.73 -1.66
CA ASN A 140 -0.31 -15.75 -0.69
C ASN A 140 -1.03 -16.95 -1.35
N THR A 141 -1.84 -16.69 -2.37
CA THR A 141 -2.70 -17.71 -3.01
C THR A 141 -2.17 -18.20 -4.35
N GLY A 142 -1.28 -17.45 -5.01
CA GLY A 142 -0.84 -17.71 -6.38
C GLY A 142 -1.88 -17.39 -7.46
N ILE A 143 -3.08 -16.91 -7.07
CA ILE A 143 -4.18 -16.58 -7.98
C ILE A 143 -3.99 -15.16 -8.52
N GLU A 144 -4.21 -14.96 -9.82
CA GLU A 144 -4.19 -13.62 -10.42
C GLU A 144 -5.37 -12.80 -9.88
N VAL A 145 -5.09 -11.68 -9.22
CA VAL A 145 -6.10 -10.75 -8.70
C VAL A 145 -5.81 -9.35 -9.23
N VAL A 146 -6.83 -8.71 -9.81
CA VAL A 146 -6.77 -7.30 -10.22
C VAL A 146 -7.81 -6.52 -9.43
N THR A 147 -7.40 -5.38 -8.86
CA THR A 147 -8.29 -4.51 -8.08
C THR A 147 -8.76 -3.31 -8.90
N VAL A 148 -10.05 -2.99 -8.78
CA VAL A 148 -10.67 -1.76 -9.28
C VAL A 148 -11.28 -1.03 -8.10
N ASP A 149 -10.96 0.24 -7.92
CA ASP A 149 -11.45 1.07 -6.82
C ASP A 149 -12.54 2.06 -7.26
N MET A 150 -13.15 2.76 -6.30
CA MET A 150 -14.24 3.72 -6.53
C MET A 150 -15.41 3.10 -7.31
N VAL A 151 -15.73 1.85 -6.99
CA VAL A 151 -16.70 1.06 -7.73
C VAL A 151 -18.12 1.53 -7.48
N THR A 152 -18.88 1.65 -8.57
CA THR A 152 -20.32 1.90 -8.57
C THR A 152 -21.08 0.66 -9.01
N THR A 153 -22.37 0.57 -8.67
CA THR A 153 -23.21 -0.59 -9.03
C THR A 153 -23.21 -0.88 -10.53
N SER A 154 -23.22 0.15 -11.39
CA SER A 154 -23.19 -0.03 -12.85
C SER A 154 -21.89 -0.67 -13.35
N MET A 155 -20.75 -0.35 -12.72
CA MET A 155 -19.48 -1.01 -13.01
C MET A 155 -19.52 -2.48 -12.62
N VAL A 156 -20.12 -2.83 -11.48
CA VAL A 156 -20.27 -4.22 -11.04
C VAL A 156 -21.13 -5.01 -12.02
N ILE A 157 -22.24 -4.44 -12.50
CA ILE A 157 -23.10 -5.06 -13.53
C ILE A 157 -22.29 -5.36 -14.79
N GLU A 158 -21.56 -4.37 -15.33
CA GLU A 158 -20.81 -4.54 -16.57
C GLU A 158 -19.65 -5.52 -16.41
N ALA A 159 -18.94 -5.47 -15.29
CA ALA A 159 -17.87 -6.42 -14.97
C ALA A 159 -18.39 -7.86 -14.91
N THR A 160 -19.51 -8.07 -14.20
CA THR A 160 -20.15 -9.37 -14.03
C THR A 160 -20.66 -9.93 -15.35
N ARG A 161 -21.33 -9.09 -16.15
CA ARG A 161 -21.81 -9.47 -17.48
C ARG A 161 -20.68 -9.96 -18.37
N LYS A 162 -19.52 -9.27 -18.37
CA LYS A 162 -18.34 -9.71 -19.14
C LYS A 162 -17.69 -10.96 -18.57
N ALA A 163 -17.65 -11.12 -17.25
CA ALA A 163 -17.11 -12.30 -16.59
C ALA A 163 -17.91 -13.56 -16.96
N ILE A 164 -19.25 -13.46 -17.01
CA ILE A 164 -20.15 -14.54 -17.44
C ILE A 164 -19.95 -14.88 -18.94
N MET A 165 -19.54 -13.91 -19.76
CA MET A 165 -19.19 -14.11 -21.17
C MET A 165 -17.76 -14.64 -21.38
N ASN A 166 -17.12 -15.17 -20.33
CA ASN A 166 -15.76 -15.76 -20.36
C ASN A 166 -14.69 -14.79 -20.92
N LYS A 167 -14.86 -13.48 -20.69
CA LYS A 167 -13.84 -12.49 -21.07
C LYS A 167 -12.64 -12.58 -20.14
N GLU A 168 -11.45 -12.39 -20.70
CA GLU A 168 -10.21 -12.36 -19.93
C GLU A 168 -10.20 -11.22 -18.91
N LEU A 169 -9.64 -11.48 -17.72
CA LEU A 169 -9.53 -10.51 -16.63
C LEU A 169 -9.00 -9.15 -17.09
N GLN A 170 -7.90 -9.14 -17.85
CA GLN A 170 -7.28 -7.92 -18.36
C GLN A 170 -8.19 -7.16 -19.33
N HIS A 171 -9.00 -7.87 -20.12
CA HIS A 171 -9.94 -7.25 -21.05
C HIS A 171 -11.11 -6.59 -20.30
N ILE A 172 -11.66 -7.27 -19.29
CA ILE A 172 -12.73 -6.71 -18.44
C ILE A 172 -12.25 -5.42 -17.79
N VAL A 173 -11.08 -5.48 -17.15
CA VAL A 173 -10.42 -4.37 -16.48
C VAL A 173 -10.18 -3.19 -17.42
N LYS A 174 -9.64 -3.45 -18.63
CA LYS A 174 -9.39 -2.42 -19.63
C LYS A 174 -10.66 -1.73 -20.13
N GLU A 175 -11.77 -2.44 -20.21
CA GLU A 175 -13.02 -1.83 -20.68
C GLU A 175 -13.72 -1.01 -19.59
N LEU A 176 -13.55 -1.38 -18.32
CA LEU A 176 -13.96 -0.55 -17.18
C LEU A 176 -13.17 0.77 -17.09
N ASN A 177 -11.94 0.82 -17.64
CA ASN A 177 -11.05 2.00 -17.63
C ASN A 177 -11.50 3.21 -18.43
N HIS A 178 -12.53 3.12 -19.28
CA HIS A 178 -13.02 4.32 -19.99
C HIS A 178 -13.62 5.38 -19.04
N GLY A 179 -13.65 5.12 -17.72
CA GLY A 179 -13.92 6.11 -16.68
C GLY A 179 -13.24 5.89 -15.31
N THR A 180 -12.33 4.91 -15.15
CA THR A 180 -11.63 4.63 -13.87
C THR A 180 -10.15 4.30 -14.07
N LYS A 181 -9.30 4.58 -13.06
CA LYS A 181 -7.85 4.36 -13.11
C LYS A 181 -7.52 2.94 -12.61
N VAL A 182 -7.42 1.95 -13.50
CA VAL A 182 -6.83 0.66 -13.14
C VAL A 182 -5.32 0.81 -12.95
N ILE A 183 -4.84 0.23 -11.85
CA ILE A 183 -3.43 -0.01 -11.60
C ILE A 183 -3.01 -1.30 -12.35
N GLU A 184 -2.63 -1.19 -13.63
CA GLU A 184 -1.98 -2.28 -14.36
C GLU A 184 -0.48 -2.31 -14.01
N CYS A 185 -0.04 -3.30 -13.24
CA CYS A 185 1.40 -3.61 -13.11
C CYS A 185 1.80 -4.62 -14.20
N LYS A 186 2.43 -4.14 -15.28
CA LYS A 186 3.12 -5.02 -16.25
C LYS A 186 4.37 -5.63 -15.60
N VAL A 187 4.48 -6.96 -15.66
CA VAL A 187 5.63 -7.72 -15.15
C VAL A 187 6.74 -7.76 -16.21
N LYS A 188 7.96 -7.38 -15.82
CA LYS A 188 9.20 -7.96 -16.36
C LYS A 188 10.27 -8.06 -15.26
N GLU A 189 10.85 -9.27 -15.20
CA GLU A 189 12.02 -9.74 -14.43
C GLU A 189 11.86 -9.78 -12.91
N GLU A 190 12.63 -10.65 -12.24
CA GLU A 190 12.67 -10.79 -10.78
C GLU A 190 13.16 -9.49 -10.15
N VAL A 191 12.26 -8.51 -10.01
CA VAL A 191 12.60 -7.21 -9.43
C VAL A 191 12.68 -7.40 -7.92
N LYS A 192 13.91 -7.45 -7.40
CA LYS A 192 14.18 -7.23 -5.97
C LYS A 192 13.34 -6.03 -5.52
N LYS A 193 12.55 -6.22 -4.46
CA LYS A 193 11.60 -5.23 -3.93
C LYS A 193 12.29 -3.86 -3.83
N SER A 194 11.74 -2.82 -4.45
CA SER A 194 12.32 -1.48 -4.34
C SER A 194 12.14 -0.99 -2.90
N VAL A 195 13.20 -0.52 -2.27
CA VAL A 195 13.19 -0.05 -0.88
C VAL A 195 13.70 1.38 -0.81
N ILE A 196 13.02 2.21 -0.03
CA ILE A 196 13.54 3.50 0.46
C ILE A 196 13.90 3.30 1.92
N ILE A 197 15.12 3.66 2.28
CA ILE A 197 15.56 3.57 3.67
C ILE A 197 15.36 4.93 4.31
N THR A 198 14.72 4.96 5.48
CA THR A 198 14.82 6.11 6.35
C THR A 198 15.79 5.78 7.46
N ALA A 199 16.71 6.70 7.73
CA ALA A 199 17.72 6.48 8.74
C ALA A 199 17.65 7.61 9.78
N CYS A 200 17.41 7.25 11.03
CA CYS A 200 17.36 8.19 12.16
C CYS A 200 18.18 7.65 13.34
N SER A 201 18.49 8.50 14.32
CA SER A 201 19.35 8.08 15.44
C SER A 201 18.78 6.90 16.22
N THR A 202 17.45 6.78 16.39
CA THR A 202 16.84 5.78 17.30
C THR A 202 15.84 4.82 16.65
N GLY A 203 15.68 4.82 15.32
CA GLY A 203 14.97 3.78 14.55
C GLY A 203 13.44 3.68 14.68
N GLU A 204 12.82 4.07 15.81
CA GLU A 204 11.44 3.63 16.11
C GLU A 204 10.40 4.73 16.44
N GLY A 205 10.76 6.01 16.59
CA GLY A 205 9.77 7.05 16.95
C GLY A 205 9.29 7.89 15.77
N THR A 206 10.24 8.49 15.04
CA THR A 206 9.95 9.43 13.94
C THR A 206 9.72 8.77 12.58
N ALA A 207 10.17 7.52 12.48
CA ALA A 207 10.33 6.85 11.22
C ALA A 207 9.00 6.29 10.68
N GLN A 208 7.98 6.12 11.53
CA GLN A 208 6.63 5.71 11.11
C GLN A 208 5.85 6.86 10.47
N LYS A 209 5.92 8.07 11.03
CA LYS A 209 5.35 9.28 10.42
C LYS A 209 6.07 9.66 9.12
N LEU A 210 7.40 9.59 9.10
CA LEU A 210 8.15 9.83 7.88
C LEU A 210 7.80 8.81 6.78
N LYS A 211 7.57 7.55 7.16
CA LYS A 211 7.05 6.51 6.28
C LYS A 211 5.66 6.86 5.74
N GLU A 212 4.76 7.40 6.57
CA GLU A 212 3.46 7.92 6.12
C GLU A 212 3.60 9.09 5.14
N PHE A 213 4.51 10.05 5.38
CA PHE A 213 4.79 11.15 4.45
C PHE A 213 5.36 10.65 3.11
N ILE A 214 6.33 9.73 3.14
CA ILE A 214 6.89 9.11 1.93
C ILE A 214 5.79 8.43 1.11
N TYR A 215 4.90 7.68 1.78
CA TYR A 215 3.78 7.04 1.09
C TYR A 215 2.72 8.02 0.57
N LYS A 216 2.49 9.13 1.28
CA LYS A 216 1.55 10.17 0.84
C LYS A 216 2.06 10.91 -0.39
N SER A 217 3.37 11.14 -0.49
CA SER A 217 3.94 11.98 -1.53
C SER A 217 4.38 11.26 -2.81
N PHE A 218 4.72 9.97 -2.75
CA PHE A 218 5.21 9.23 -3.92
C PHE A 218 4.11 8.30 -4.49
N THR A 219 3.13 8.84 -5.20
CA THR A 219 1.92 8.09 -5.62
C THR A 219 2.07 7.16 -6.84
N GLY A 220 3.28 6.73 -7.23
CA GLY A 220 3.51 6.03 -8.50
C GLY A 220 4.27 4.70 -8.49
N GLU A 221 5.12 4.43 -7.50
CA GLU A 221 5.95 3.21 -7.46
C GLU A 221 5.74 2.40 -6.16
N LYS A 222 5.81 1.06 -6.25
CA LYS A 222 5.84 0.17 -5.08
C LYS A 222 7.23 0.20 -4.44
N TYR A 223 7.48 1.13 -3.53
CA TYR A 223 8.66 1.10 -2.66
C TYR A 223 8.25 0.72 -1.22
N GLU A 224 9.03 -0.12 -0.56
CA GLU A 224 8.88 -0.37 0.87
C GLU A 224 9.78 0.58 1.65
N VAL A 225 9.24 1.20 2.69
CA VAL A 225 10.03 2.08 3.56
C VAL A 225 10.53 1.28 4.76
N ILE A 226 11.85 1.17 4.88
CA ILE A 226 12.54 0.48 5.98
C ILE A 226 13.25 1.52 6.84
N ASN A 227 13.05 1.43 8.15
CA ASN A 227 13.60 2.36 9.11
C ASN A 227 14.83 1.73 9.76
N LEU A 228 15.97 2.39 9.70
CA LEU A 228 17.23 1.92 10.29
C LEU A 228 17.77 2.93 11.30
N GLY A 229 18.30 2.43 12.41
CA GLY A 229 19.00 3.22 13.41
C GLY A 229 20.46 3.48 13.01
N ILE A 230 20.95 4.72 13.11
CA ILE A 230 22.35 5.09 12.79
C ILE A 230 23.27 5.03 14.03
N LYS A 231 22.71 4.86 15.24
CA LYS A 231 23.45 4.87 16.53
C LYS A 231 24.52 3.77 16.68
N ASP A 232 24.55 2.79 15.80
CA ASP A 232 25.48 1.66 15.79
C ASP A 232 25.92 1.43 14.33
N GLU A 233 27.08 2.00 13.95
CA GLU A 233 27.54 2.07 12.57
C GLU A 233 27.80 0.67 11.98
N GLU A 234 28.31 -0.27 12.79
CA GLU A 234 28.53 -1.66 12.38
C GLU A 234 27.20 -2.36 12.05
N LYS A 235 26.21 -2.27 12.94
CA LYS A 235 24.88 -2.86 12.70
C LYS A 235 24.14 -2.20 11.55
N PHE A 236 24.31 -0.90 11.37
CA PHE A 236 23.74 -0.17 10.24
C PHE A 236 24.30 -0.70 8.91
N GLN A 237 25.62 -0.86 8.81
CA GLN A 237 26.26 -1.41 7.61
C GLN A 237 25.85 -2.86 7.35
N GLU A 238 25.77 -3.70 8.38
CA GLU A 238 25.29 -5.09 8.25
C GLU A 238 23.85 -5.16 7.72
N ALA A 239 22.95 -4.32 8.25
CA ALA A 239 21.56 -4.24 7.80
C ALA A 239 21.47 -3.79 6.33
N ILE A 240 22.28 -2.81 5.92
CA ILE A 240 22.35 -2.35 4.53
C ILE A 240 22.84 -3.45 3.59
N GLU A 241 23.89 -4.19 3.96
CA GLU A 241 24.44 -5.26 3.13
C GLU A 241 23.48 -6.45 3.00
N GLN A 242 22.71 -6.76 4.05
CA GLN A 242 21.65 -7.76 3.96
C GLN A 242 20.51 -7.29 3.04
N LEU A 243 20.08 -6.03 3.18
CA LEU A 243 19.03 -5.46 2.34
C LEU A 243 19.41 -5.36 0.87
N LYS A 244 20.68 -5.08 0.53
CA LYS A 244 21.16 -5.11 -0.87
C LYS A 244 21.03 -6.49 -1.51
N LYS A 245 21.07 -7.57 -0.73
CA LYS A 245 20.91 -8.94 -1.22
C LYS A 245 19.46 -9.25 -1.58
N GLU A 246 18.51 -8.72 -0.82
CA GLU A 246 17.07 -9.08 -0.89
C GLU A 246 16.22 -8.02 -1.62
N ALA A 247 16.68 -6.78 -1.66
CA ALA A 247 15.94 -5.62 -2.15
C ALA A 247 16.79 -4.70 -3.06
N ASN A 248 16.11 -3.89 -3.87
CA ASN A 248 16.73 -2.82 -4.64
C ASN A 248 16.58 -1.50 -3.87
N ILE A 249 17.63 -1.08 -3.17
CA ILE A 249 17.58 0.16 -2.39
C ILE A 249 17.69 1.36 -3.35
N LYS A 250 16.60 2.11 -3.48
CA LYS A 250 16.49 3.25 -4.42
C LYS A 250 17.12 4.53 -3.86
N ALA A 251 16.87 4.79 -2.58
CA ALA A 251 17.36 5.98 -1.91
C ALA A 251 17.42 5.79 -0.40
N VAL A 252 18.25 6.60 0.26
CA VAL A 252 18.26 6.77 1.71
C VAL A 252 17.85 8.20 2.03
N VAL A 253 16.78 8.36 2.81
CA VAL A 253 16.32 9.64 3.34
C VAL A 253 16.78 9.76 4.79
N SER A 254 17.59 10.76 5.10
CA SER A 254 18.09 10.96 6.47
C SER A 254 18.35 12.44 6.76
N PRO A 255 18.20 12.88 8.02
CA PRO A 255 18.69 14.19 8.44
C PRO A 255 20.23 14.23 8.54
N PHE A 256 20.90 13.08 8.61
CA PHE A 256 22.36 12.98 8.64
C PHE A 256 22.88 12.51 7.30
N LYS A 257 24.03 13.05 6.86
CA LYS A 257 24.65 12.60 5.63
C LYS A 257 25.11 11.15 5.72
N ILE A 258 24.52 10.31 4.89
CA ILE A 258 24.86 8.89 4.78
C ILE A 258 25.40 8.65 3.37
N THR A 259 26.62 8.09 3.30
CA THR A 259 27.24 7.74 2.02
C THR A 259 27.25 6.23 1.88
N ILE A 260 26.39 5.69 1.01
CA ILE A 260 26.40 4.27 0.66
C ILE A 260 26.72 4.13 -0.83
N PRO A 261 27.73 3.32 -1.22
CA PRO A 261 28.08 3.13 -2.62
C PRO A 261 26.88 2.65 -3.46
N GLY A 262 26.59 3.38 -4.53
CA GLY A 262 25.53 3.03 -5.50
C GLY A 262 24.10 3.38 -5.09
N ILE A 263 23.89 4.07 -3.96
CA ILE A 263 22.56 4.45 -3.47
C ILE A 263 22.47 5.98 -3.34
N THR A 264 21.37 6.57 -3.82
CA THR A 264 21.13 8.01 -3.73
C THR A 264 20.80 8.42 -2.30
N TYR A 265 21.56 9.36 -1.74
CA TYR A 265 21.18 10.04 -0.50
C TYR A 265 20.27 11.24 -0.80
N ILE A 266 19.15 11.31 -0.10
CA ILE A 266 18.21 12.43 -0.16
C ILE A 266 18.21 13.11 1.22
N PRO A 267 18.74 14.35 1.30
CA PRO A 267 18.62 15.16 2.49
C PRO A 267 17.15 15.37 2.87
N MET A 268 16.86 15.32 4.16
CA MET A 268 15.49 15.39 4.67
C MET A 268 14.79 16.71 4.34
N ASP A 269 15.52 17.82 4.38
CA ASP A 269 15.04 19.13 3.97
C ASP A 269 14.62 19.11 2.49
N LYS A 270 15.44 18.52 1.60
CA LYS A 270 15.13 18.39 0.17
C LYS A 270 13.91 17.51 -0.04
N PHE A 271 13.79 16.43 0.71
CA PHE A 271 12.63 15.55 0.68
C PHE A 271 11.34 16.32 1.02
N PHE A 272 11.31 17.11 2.09
CA PHE A 272 10.11 17.89 2.42
C PHE A 272 9.79 18.97 1.38
N ARG A 273 10.81 19.56 0.75
CA ARG A 273 10.63 20.56 -0.32
C ARG A 273 9.92 20.02 -1.55
N GLU A 274 10.44 18.92 -2.08
CA GLU A 274 9.98 18.39 -3.36
C GLU A 274 8.62 17.67 -3.25
N PHE A 275 8.20 17.31 -2.04
CA PHE A 275 7.12 16.35 -1.83
C PHE A 275 5.98 16.83 -0.92
N MET A 276 6.04 18.04 -0.34
CA MET A 276 4.96 18.62 0.49
C MET A 276 4.37 19.95 -0.05
N ASP A 277 4.70 20.38 -1.28
CA ASP A 277 4.10 21.56 -1.93
C ASP A 277 4.18 22.85 -1.09
N ALA A 278 5.16 22.95 -0.19
CA ALA A 278 5.41 24.18 0.53
C ALA A 278 6.27 25.11 -0.34
N ASP A 279 5.89 26.39 -0.43
CA ASP A 279 6.67 27.43 -1.11
C ASP A 279 7.98 27.68 -0.34
N PHE A 280 8.99 26.86 -0.60
CA PHE A 280 10.30 27.00 0.04
C PHE A 280 11.15 27.98 -0.77
N GLN A 281 11.46 29.15 -0.20
CA GLN A 281 12.55 29.97 -0.71
C GLN A 281 13.89 29.29 -0.42
N ASP A 282 14.84 29.43 -1.35
CA ASP A 282 16.20 28.88 -1.27
C ASP A 282 16.86 29.16 0.10
N TYR A 283 17.69 28.20 0.52
CA TYR A 283 18.47 28.20 1.77
C TYR A 283 19.56 29.27 1.71
N ILE A 284 19.17 30.52 1.91
CA ILE A 284 20.10 31.65 1.80
C ILE A 284 20.41 32.22 3.20
N SER A 285 19.62 31.93 4.25
CA SER A 285 19.88 32.39 5.63
C SER A 285 19.42 31.44 6.74
N ASP A 286 20.02 31.58 7.93
CA ASP A 286 19.63 30.86 9.18
C ASP A 286 18.17 31.11 9.58
N GLU A 287 17.62 32.28 9.24
CA GLU A 287 16.23 32.64 9.58
C GLU A 287 15.21 31.98 8.64
N SER A 288 15.52 31.85 7.34
CA SER A 288 14.62 31.14 6.39
C SER A 288 14.58 29.63 6.64
N LEU A 289 15.71 29.06 7.10
CA LEU A 289 15.80 27.70 7.62
C LEU A 289 14.78 27.43 8.73
N LEU A 290 14.74 28.30 9.74
CA LEU A 290 13.87 28.16 10.91
C LEU A 290 12.39 28.34 10.55
N GLU A 291 12.06 29.25 9.63
CA GLU A 291 10.69 29.50 9.18
C GLU A 291 10.12 28.28 8.42
N ASN A 292 10.92 27.69 7.52
CA ASN A 292 10.59 26.48 6.77
C ASN A 292 10.37 25.27 7.70
N ILE A 293 11.13 25.20 8.80
CA ILE A 293 11.02 24.17 9.83
C ILE A 293 9.71 24.27 10.62
N LYS A 294 9.19 25.47 10.90
CA LYS A 294 7.89 25.64 11.58
C LYS A 294 6.77 24.97 10.81
N ILE A 295 6.76 25.14 9.49
CA ILE A 295 5.75 24.59 8.59
C ILE A 295 5.85 23.06 8.57
N ILE A 296 7.06 22.52 8.38
CA ILE A 296 7.31 21.07 8.31
C ILE A 296 6.92 20.37 9.62
N TYR A 297 7.27 20.94 10.77
CA TYR A 297 7.07 20.28 12.07
C TYR A 297 5.68 20.46 12.67
N LYS A 298 4.89 21.45 12.20
CA LYS A 298 3.49 21.63 12.60
C LYS A 298 2.64 20.41 12.22
N ASP A 299 2.80 19.93 10.99
CA ASP A 299 2.10 18.75 10.47
C ASP A 299 2.70 17.44 10.99
N TYR A 300 4.00 17.44 11.26
CA TYR A 300 4.73 16.29 11.78
C TYR A 300 4.36 15.94 13.23
N LEU A 301 4.15 16.94 14.10
CA LEU A 301 3.97 16.71 15.53
C LEU A 301 2.52 16.36 15.90
N ASN A 302 1.52 16.81 15.14
CA ASN A 302 0.09 16.54 15.38
C ASN A 302 -0.32 16.70 16.87
N LEU A 303 0.26 17.71 17.53
CA LEU A 303 -0.01 18.05 18.93
C LEU A 303 -1.04 19.17 19.00
N ASN A 304 -1.86 19.18 20.05
CA ASN A 304 -2.88 20.20 20.29
C ASN A 304 -2.33 21.64 20.46
N ASP A 305 -1.00 21.82 20.47
CA ASP A 305 -0.29 23.11 20.53
C ASP A 305 1.03 23.09 19.71
N SER A 306 1.06 22.38 18.57
CA SER A 306 2.29 22.15 17.78
C SER A 306 3.05 23.44 17.40
N GLU A 307 2.32 24.53 17.16
CA GLU A 307 2.89 25.84 16.84
C GLU A 307 3.65 26.47 18.01
N TYR A 308 3.14 26.36 19.23
CA TYR A 308 3.83 26.85 20.43
C TYR A 308 5.09 26.01 20.70
N MET A 309 4.97 24.67 20.64
CA MET A 309 6.07 23.74 20.91
C MET A 309 7.25 23.96 19.95
N VAL A 310 6.97 24.12 18.65
CA VAL A 310 8.02 24.34 17.63
C VAL A 310 8.65 25.72 17.79
N ASN A 311 7.86 26.76 18.11
CA ASN A 311 8.40 28.11 18.34
C ASN A 311 9.33 28.16 19.56
N THR A 312 8.95 27.54 20.67
CA THR A 312 9.79 27.48 21.88
C THR A 312 11.06 26.67 21.64
N LEU A 313 10.98 25.56 20.88
CA LEU A 313 12.15 24.78 20.46
C LEU A 313 13.13 25.63 19.64
N ILE A 314 12.62 26.34 18.63
CA ILE A 314 13.44 27.22 17.79
C ILE A 314 14.09 28.32 18.63
N GLN A 315 13.35 28.95 19.54
CA GLN A 315 13.89 29.97 20.45
C GLN A 315 15.01 29.40 21.34
N LEU A 316 14.82 28.18 21.87
CA LEU A 316 15.83 27.52 22.69
C LEU A 316 17.09 27.19 21.89
N ILE A 317 16.95 26.63 20.68
CA ILE A 317 18.08 26.33 19.79
C ILE A 317 18.86 27.61 19.45
N THR A 318 18.15 28.68 19.10
CA THR A 318 18.75 29.99 18.79
C THR A 318 19.50 30.56 19.99
N LYS A 319 18.92 30.47 21.20
CA LYS A 319 19.58 30.89 22.43
C LYS A 319 20.85 30.09 22.70
N VAL A 320 20.79 28.77 22.54
CA VAL A 320 21.94 27.87 22.72
C VAL A 320 23.04 28.17 21.69
N LYS A 321 22.67 28.37 20.43
CA LYS A 321 23.57 28.75 19.33
C LYS A 321 24.38 30.00 19.67
N TYR A 322 23.72 31.09 20.07
CA TYR A 322 24.39 32.34 20.38
C TYR A 322 25.17 32.31 21.71
N THR A 323 24.67 31.59 22.71
CA THR A 323 25.30 31.56 24.04
C THR A 323 26.58 30.73 24.05
N PHE A 324 26.61 29.62 23.29
CA PHE A 324 27.72 28.66 23.29
C PHE A 324 28.50 28.65 21.98
N ASP A 325 28.23 29.60 21.07
CA ASP A 325 28.85 29.72 19.74
C ASP A 325 28.84 28.40 18.95
N ILE A 326 27.72 27.67 19.03
CA ILE A 326 27.58 26.36 18.39
C ILE A 326 27.17 26.56 16.93
N HIS A 327 28.01 26.12 16.00
CA HIS A 327 27.63 26.09 14.59
C HIS A 327 26.61 24.98 14.33
N LEU A 328 25.41 25.41 13.89
CA LEU A 328 24.31 24.57 13.47
C LEU A 328 24.17 24.64 11.96
N ASP A 329 24.57 23.57 11.29
CA ASP A 329 24.24 23.34 9.89
C ASP A 329 22.84 22.71 9.76
N SER A 330 22.37 22.55 8.53
CA SER A 330 21.06 21.96 8.24
C SER A 330 20.94 20.52 8.75
N GLU A 331 22.04 19.75 8.78
CA GLU A 331 22.05 18.36 9.24
C GLU A 331 21.82 18.26 10.74
N LYS A 332 22.58 19.02 11.55
CA LYS A 332 22.41 19.08 13.00
C LYS A 332 21.04 19.60 13.38
N LEU A 333 20.57 20.64 12.70
CA LEU A 333 19.26 21.23 12.97
C LEU A 333 18.13 20.24 12.67
N ASN A 334 18.16 19.56 11.52
CA ASN A 334 17.20 18.52 11.19
C ASN A 334 17.23 17.34 12.18
N GLY A 335 18.43 16.91 12.58
CA GLY A 335 18.62 15.87 13.58
C GLY A 335 18.03 16.22 14.94
N LEU A 336 18.25 17.45 15.40
CA LEU A 336 17.70 17.96 16.67
C LEU A 336 16.19 18.00 16.67
N LEU A 337 15.59 18.52 15.61
CA LEU A 337 14.14 18.66 15.50
C LEU A 337 13.45 17.29 15.43
N MET A 338 14.03 16.33 14.69
CA MET A 338 13.55 14.94 14.64
C MET A 338 13.60 14.30 16.03
N HIS A 339 14.74 14.43 16.72
CA HIS A 339 14.91 13.88 18.05
C HIS A 339 13.91 14.48 19.04
N TRP A 340 13.78 15.80 19.05
CA TRP A 340 12.80 16.51 19.87
C TRP A 340 11.36 16.08 19.57
N GLY A 341 11.00 15.94 18.31
CA GLY A 341 9.66 15.54 17.93
C GLY A 341 9.28 14.14 18.41
N ALA A 342 10.18 13.17 18.23
CA ALA A 342 9.99 11.83 18.77
C ALA A 342 9.94 11.83 20.31
N LEU A 343 10.82 12.59 20.94
CA LEU A 343 10.91 12.66 22.39
C LEU A 343 9.63 13.24 23.01
N ILE A 344 9.14 14.37 22.49
CA ILE A 344 7.89 14.99 22.96
C ILE A 344 6.72 14.03 22.76
N GLN A 345 6.62 13.38 21.60
CA GLN A 345 5.55 12.43 21.33
C GLN A 345 5.53 11.29 22.36
N ARG A 346 6.69 10.66 22.61
CA ARG A 346 6.82 9.58 23.61
C ARG A 346 6.46 10.04 25.02
N LEU A 347 6.89 11.24 25.41
CA LEU A 347 6.55 11.80 26.71
C LEU A 347 5.04 12.05 26.87
N ILE A 348 4.36 12.47 25.81
CA ILE A 348 2.89 12.66 25.80
C ILE A 348 2.17 11.32 25.86
N GLU A 349 2.64 10.31 25.11
CA GLU A 349 2.11 8.94 25.08
C GLU A 349 2.48 8.14 26.35
N ARG A 350 3.32 8.71 27.23
CA ARG A 350 3.85 8.11 28.46
C ARG A 350 4.64 6.82 28.21
N GLU A 351 5.34 6.77 27.09
CA GLU A 351 6.26 5.69 26.74
C GLU A 351 7.62 5.89 27.43
N GLU A 352 8.39 4.80 27.57
CA GLU A 352 9.77 4.89 28.03
C GLU A 352 10.65 5.63 27.00
N THR A 353 11.46 6.57 27.52
CA THR A 353 12.45 7.30 26.73
C THR A 353 13.82 6.61 26.79
N TYR A 354 14.70 7.00 25.86
CA TYR A 354 15.98 6.33 25.68
C TYR A 354 17.05 6.87 26.65
N LYS A 355 17.86 5.96 27.19
CA LYS A 355 19.05 6.34 27.97
C LYS A 355 20.11 7.00 27.09
N CYS A 356 20.74 8.04 27.61
CA CYS A 356 21.90 8.72 27.05
C CYS A 356 23.15 7.87 27.35
N LYS A 357 23.92 7.54 26.30
CA LYS A 357 25.11 6.70 26.44
C LYS A 357 26.22 7.44 27.18
N ASN A 358 26.38 8.73 26.91
CA ASN A 358 27.46 9.57 27.42
C ASN A 358 27.00 10.55 28.51
N LEU A 359 25.93 10.24 29.27
CA LEU A 359 25.35 11.17 30.25
C LEU A 359 26.40 11.75 31.22
N GLN A 360 27.30 10.90 31.73
CA GLN A 360 28.37 11.32 32.63
C GLN A 360 29.36 12.30 31.98
N THR A 361 29.65 12.13 30.69
CA THR A 361 30.50 13.03 29.90
C THR A 361 29.78 14.35 29.65
N VAL A 362 28.49 14.30 29.33
CA VAL A 362 27.63 15.48 29.14
C VAL A 362 27.61 16.33 30.40
N LEU A 363 27.29 15.74 31.56
CA LEU A 363 27.20 16.46 32.83
C LEU A 363 28.55 17.08 33.25
N LYS A 364 29.67 16.40 32.99
CA LYS A 364 31.01 16.90 33.36
C LYS A 364 31.55 17.97 32.42
N ARG A 365 31.36 17.81 31.10
CA ARG A 365 32.00 18.65 30.08
C ARG A 365 31.08 19.74 29.53
N TYR A 366 29.76 19.55 29.63
CA TYR A 366 28.74 20.43 29.06
C TYR A 366 27.67 20.80 30.09
N GLY A 367 28.01 20.82 31.39
CA GLY A 367 27.07 21.12 32.48
C GLY A 367 26.37 22.48 32.33
N GLU A 368 27.08 23.51 31.88
CA GLU A 368 26.45 24.83 31.63
C GLU A 368 25.41 24.78 30.51
N LEU A 369 25.71 24.05 29.43
CA LEU A 369 24.78 23.82 28.31
C LEU A 369 23.57 23.00 28.77
N PHE A 370 23.80 22.00 29.62
CA PHE A 370 22.76 21.19 30.24
C PHE A 370 21.78 22.06 31.04
N GLU A 371 22.26 22.95 31.89
CA GLU A 371 21.41 23.84 32.69
C GLU A 371 20.64 24.88 31.84
N VAL A 372 21.21 25.32 30.72
CA VAL A 372 20.50 26.21 29.79
C VAL A 372 19.36 25.48 29.09
N ILE A 373 19.59 24.24 28.63
CA ILE A 373 18.56 23.42 27.99
C ILE A 373 17.49 23.02 29.02
N ARG A 374 17.89 22.58 30.23
CA ARG A 374 16.98 22.22 31.33
C ARG A 374 16.00 23.34 31.64
N ARG A 375 16.50 24.57 31.80
CA ARG A 375 15.65 25.74 32.05
C ARG A 375 14.78 26.08 30.85
N GLY A 376 15.30 25.91 29.64
CA GLY A 376 14.57 26.17 28.40
C GLY A 376 13.38 25.24 28.16
N VAL A 377 13.46 23.99 28.62
CA VAL A 377 12.36 23.02 28.46
C VAL A 377 11.29 23.12 29.54
N MET A 378 11.51 23.83 30.65
CA MET A 378 10.53 23.96 31.75
C MET A 378 9.18 24.55 31.29
N GLU A 379 9.23 25.52 30.37
CA GLU A 379 8.01 26.12 29.80
C GLU A 379 7.21 25.09 28.99
N LEU A 380 7.92 24.17 28.31
CA LEU A 380 7.32 23.07 27.55
C LEU A 380 6.76 21.98 28.46
N GLU A 381 7.48 21.64 29.54
CA GLU A 381 7.02 20.70 30.56
C GLU A 381 5.68 21.13 31.16
N ALA A 382 5.58 22.40 31.55
CA ALA A 382 4.37 22.97 32.13
C ALA A 382 3.20 23.00 31.14
N LYS A 383 3.45 23.36 29.87
CA LYS A 383 2.41 23.50 28.86
C LYS A 383 1.89 22.16 28.33
N ALA A 384 2.80 21.22 28.04
CA ALA A 384 2.45 19.90 27.50
C ALA A 384 2.20 18.84 28.58
N ASN A 385 2.33 19.19 29.86
CA ASN A 385 2.21 18.28 31.01
C ASN A 385 3.12 17.04 30.86
N ILE A 386 4.37 17.30 30.47
CA ILE A 386 5.44 16.30 30.28
C ILE A 386 6.61 16.60 31.22
N THR A 387 7.53 15.65 31.38
CA THR A 387 8.76 15.84 32.17
C THR A 387 9.92 15.25 31.41
N PHE A 388 10.94 16.08 31.13
CA PHE A 388 12.19 15.61 30.55
C PHE A 388 13.05 15.03 31.67
N SER A 389 13.64 13.86 31.44
CA SER A 389 14.65 13.30 32.32
C SER A 389 16.05 13.88 32.02
N GLU A 390 17.03 13.61 32.88
CA GLU A 390 18.43 13.97 32.61
C GLU A 390 18.96 13.24 31.36
N GLU A 391 18.49 12.01 31.14
CA GLU A 391 18.83 11.20 29.96
C GLU A 391 18.33 11.87 28.67
N ASP A 392 17.11 12.44 28.69
CA ASP A 392 16.53 13.10 27.52
C ASP A 392 17.32 14.35 27.12
N ILE A 393 17.68 15.17 28.11
CA ILE A 393 18.52 16.36 27.90
C ILE A 393 19.93 15.96 27.46
N GLY A 394 20.46 14.86 28.02
CA GLY A 394 21.73 14.28 27.62
C GLY A 394 21.77 13.92 26.13
N ASN A 395 20.74 13.24 25.62
CA ASN A 395 20.64 12.90 24.20
C ASN A 395 20.56 14.14 23.30
N ILE A 396 19.86 15.20 23.71
CA ILE A 396 19.79 16.47 22.96
C ILE A 396 21.20 17.09 22.83
N ILE A 397 21.97 17.06 23.92
CA ILE A 397 23.33 17.60 23.94
C ILE A 397 24.26 16.75 23.09
N GLU A 398 24.18 15.42 23.17
CA GLU A 398 24.96 14.52 22.28
C GLU A 398 24.79 14.90 20.81
N ILE A 399 23.58 15.27 20.36
CA ILE A 399 23.33 15.71 18.98
C ILE A 399 23.94 17.09 18.70
N LEU A 400 23.86 18.04 19.65
CA LEU A 400 24.40 19.39 19.50
C LEU A 400 25.93 19.40 19.35
N VAL A 401 26.61 18.59 20.17
CA VAL A 401 28.08 18.58 20.26
C VAL A 401 28.73 17.36 19.61
N ASN A 402 27.93 16.45 19.04
CA ASN A 402 28.34 15.30 18.23
C ASN A 402 29.27 14.33 18.98
N ILE A 403 28.78 13.74 20.09
CA ILE A 403 29.54 12.89 21.03
C ILE A 403 28.97 11.48 21.10
#